data_AF-A0A973YVC7-F1
#
_entry.id   AF-A0A973YVC7-F1
#
_cell.length_a   1.000
_cell.length_b   1.000
_cell.length_c   1.000
_cell.angle_alpha   90.00
_cell.angle_beta   90.00
_cell.angle_gamma   90.00
#
_symmetry.space_group_name_H-M   'P 1'
#
loop_
_entity.id
_entity.type
_entity.pdbx_description
1 polymer ?
#
loop_
_entity_poly.entity_id
_entity_poly.type
_entity_poly.pdbx_seq_one_letter_code
_entity_poly.pdbx_strand_id
1 'polypeptide(L)'
;FERPEDESIVLAAGIPEAWLAGEGIAIEGLRTPGGPLSYSLRDDGQHLVLEVQGGIELPKGGLVFPWKGKETRITRVPAKIEIPR
;
A
#
# COMPACT_ATOMS: atom_id res chain seq x y z
N PHE A 1 -7.85 -11.71 -20.95
CA PHE A 1 -8.90 -11.36 -19.98
C PHE A 1 -8.35 -10.20 -19.18
N GLU A 2 -8.66 -8.98 -19.60
CA GLU A 2 -8.25 -7.73 -18.92
C GLU A 2 -9.41 -7.32 -18.00
N ARG A 3 -9.12 -6.87 -16.78
CA ARG A 3 -10.09 -6.15 -15.96
C ARG A 3 -9.65 -4.69 -15.89
N PRO A 4 -10.23 -3.79 -16.70
CA PRO A 4 -9.94 -2.35 -16.70
C PRO A 4 -10.51 -1.58 -15.50
N GLU A 5 -10.97 -2.27 -14.44
CA GLU A 5 -12.20 -1.82 -13.76
C GLU A 5 -12.01 -0.76 -12.67
N ASP A 6 -10.79 -0.46 -12.23
CA ASP A 6 -10.56 0.70 -11.34
C ASP A 6 -9.26 1.47 -11.64
N GLU A 7 -8.45 1.08 -12.65
CA GLU A 7 -7.11 1.66 -12.90
C GLU A 7 -6.32 1.88 -11.59
N SER A 8 -6.27 0.90 -10.69
CA SER A 8 -5.64 0.99 -9.37
C SER A 8 -4.55 -0.08 -9.15
N ILE A 9 -3.67 0.17 -8.18
CA ILE A 9 -2.68 -0.83 -7.72
C ILE A 9 -3.03 -1.23 -6.28
N VAL A 10 -3.21 -2.53 -6.04
CA VAL A 10 -3.48 -3.06 -4.70
C VAL A 10 -2.16 -3.32 -3.96
N LEU A 11 -2.01 -2.72 -2.77
CA LEU A 11 -0.85 -2.85 -1.90
C LEU A 11 -1.02 -4.02 -0.93
N ALA A 12 0.08 -4.71 -0.63
CA ALA A 12 0.17 -5.76 0.39
C ALA A 12 -0.92 -6.86 0.31
N ALA A 13 -1.43 -7.13 -0.90
CA ALA A 13 -2.40 -8.20 -1.09
C ALA A 13 -1.78 -9.56 -0.73
N GLY A 14 -2.41 -10.26 0.21
CA GLY A 14 -1.98 -11.61 0.62
C GLY A 14 -0.80 -11.64 1.60
N ILE A 15 -0.39 -10.51 2.18
CA ILE A 15 0.64 -10.50 3.22
C ILE A 15 0.04 -11.03 4.54
N PRO A 16 0.63 -12.06 5.18
CA PRO A 16 0.18 -12.55 6.48
C PRO A 16 0.30 -11.48 7.57
N GLU A 17 -0.72 -11.30 8.42
CA GLU A 17 -0.69 -10.30 9.50
C GLU A 17 0.50 -10.49 10.45
N ALA A 18 0.92 -11.75 10.68
CA ALA A 18 2.06 -12.08 11.52
C ALA A 18 3.39 -11.49 11.02
N TRP A 19 3.49 -11.15 9.72
CA TRP A 19 4.68 -10.51 9.15
C TRP A 19 4.75 -9.02 9.46
N LEU A 20 3.65 -8.42 9.92
CA LEU A 20 3.57 -6.98 10.19
C LEU A 20 4.09 -6.64 11.59
N ALA A 21 4.26 -7.64 12.45
CA ALA A 21 4.85 -7.44 13.77
C ALA A 21 6.34 -7.06 13.68
N GLY A 22 6.81 -6.20 14.57
CA GLY A 22 8.21 -5.76 14.59
C GLY A 22 8.52 -4.76 13.48
N GLU A 23 9.53 -5.05 12.66
CA GLU A 23 9.93 -4.16 11.55
C GLU A 23 8.90 -4.13 10.42
N GLY A 24 8.04 -5.15 10.33
CA GLY A 24 7.03 -5.29 9.28
C GLY A 24 7.62 -5.70 7.94
N ILE A 25 7.01 -5.21 6.85
CA ILE A 25 7.48 -5.45 5.48
C ILE A 25 7.84 -4.15 4.78
N ALA A 26 8.71 -4.23 3.78
CA ALA A 26 9.00 -3.16 2.86
C ALA A 26 9.16 -3.67 1.43
N ILE A 27 8.72 -2.87 0.48
CA ILE A 27 8.99 -3.01 -0.95
C ILE A 27 9.74 -1.77 -1.38
N GLU A 28 10.86 -1.96 -2.08
CA GLU A 28 11.67 -0.88 -2.60
C GLU A 28 11.83 -1.00 -4.12
N GLY A 29 11.44 0.06 -4.84
CA GLY A 29 11.72 0.20 -6.26
C GLY A 29 10.98 -0.81 -7.16
N LEU A 30 9.83 -1.33 -6.73
CA LEU A 30 9.01 -2.22 -7.54
C LEU A 30 8.61 -1.48 -8.82
N ARG A 31 9.02 -2.00 -9.98
CA ARG A 31 8.71 -1.37 -11.26
C ARG A 31 7.22 -1.48 -11.57
N THR A 32 6.60 -0.34 -11.83
CA THR A 32 5.22 -0.24 -12.32
C THR A 32 5.19 0.60 -13.61
N PRO A 33 4.08 0.60 -14.37
CA PRO A 33 3.94 1.50 -15.53
C PRO A 33 4.10 2.98 -15.17
N GLY A 34 3.72 3.40 -13.96
CA GLY A 34 3.86 4.77 -13.46
C GLY A 34 5.22 5.07 -12.84
N GLY A 35 6.21 4.18 -12.94
CA GLY A 35 7.51 4.34 -12.30
C GLY A 35 7.70 3.44 -11.06
N PRO A 36 8.78 3.64 -10.29
CA PRO A 36 9.08 2.82 -9.12
C PRO A 36 8.10 3.07 -7.98
N LEU A 37 7.56 1.99 -7.41
CA LEU A 37 6.76 1.98 -6.19
C LEU A 37 7.62 1.49 -5.02
N SER A 38 7.67 2.30 -3.96
CA SER A 38 8.24 1.90 -2.67
C SER A 38 7.25 2.16 -1.55
N TYR A 39 7.06 1.19 -0.65
CA TYR A 39 6.24 1.34 0.54
C TYR A 39 6.71 0.42 1.68
N SER A 40 6.35 0.77 2.90
CA SER A 40 6.50 -0.09 4.08
C SER A 40 5.20 -0.22 4.85
N LEU A 41 5.01 -1.36 5.50
CA LEU A 41 3.82 -1.66 6.30
C LEU A 41 4.23 -2.38 7.58
N ARG A 42 3.86 -1.83 8.74
CA ARG A 42 4.11 -2.46 10.04
C ARG A 42 2.96 -2.22 11.02
N ASP A 43 2.76 -3.14 11.96
CA ASP A 43 1.88 -3.00 13.11
C ASP A 43 2.73 -2.58 14.32
N ASP A 44 2.50 -1.37 14.85
CA ASP A 44 3.21 -0.84 16.01
C ASP A 44 2.57 -1.23 17.36
N GLY A 45 1.51 -2.04 17.32
CA GLY A 45 0.73 -2.48 18.47
C GLY A 45 -0.53 -1.65 18.71
N GLN A 46 -0.60 -0.42 18.20
CA GLN A 46 -1.77 0.46 18.26
C GLN A 46 -2.36 0.72 16.88
N HIS A 47 -1.49 0.89 15.89
CA HIS A 47 -1.83 1.22 14.53
C HIS A 47 -1.10 0.32 13.56
N LEU A 48 -1.77 0.06 12.44
CA LEU A 48 -1.10 -0.36 11.23
C LEU A 48 -0.62 0.88 10.48
N VAL A 49 0.69 1.01 10.36
CA VAL A 49 1.38 2.15 9.75
C VAL A 49 1.81 1.78 8.34
N LEU A 50 1.15 2.39 7.35
CA LEU A 50 1.51 2.29 5.93
C LEU A 50 2.23 3.58 5.52
N GLU A 51 3.46 3.45 5.01
CA GLU A 51 4.22 4.56 4.46
C GLU A 51 4.46 4.31 2.97
N VAL A 52 4.04 5.23 2.11
CA VAL A 52 4.23 5.16 0.65
C VAL A 52 5.13 6.30 0.23
N GLN A 53 6.21 5.96 -0.47
CA GLN A 53 7.16 6.94 -0.98
C GLN A 53 6.66 7.58 -2.28
N GLY A 54 7.26 8.72 -2.65
CA GLY A 54 7.10 9.27 -3.99
C GLY A 54 7.82 8.43 -5.06
N GLY A 55 7.75 8.87 -6.31
CA GLY A 55 8.45 8.24 -7.45
C GLY A 55 7.53 7.48 -8.40
N ILE A 56 6.33 7.12 -7.95
CA ILE A 56 5.26 6.61 -8.80
C ILE A 56 4.32 7.75 -9.23
N GLU A 57 4.03 7.82 -10.53
CA GLU A 57 2.86 8.50 -11.06
C GLU A 57 1.62 7.65 -10.74
N LEU A 58 0.70 8.23 -9.97
CA LEU A 58 -0.43 7.47 -9.46
C LEU A 58 -1.37 7.04 -10.60
N PRO A 59 -1.78 5.76 -10.62
CA PRO A 59 -2.90 5.31 -11.45
C PRO A 59 -4.16 6.15 -11.16
N LYS A 60 -5.10 6.25 -12.11
CA LYS A 60 -6.33 7.05 -11.90
C LYS A 60 -7.14 6.60 -10.70
N GLY A 61 -7.16 5.29 -10.42
CA GLY A 61 -7.78 4.71 -9.23
C GLY A 61 -6.96 4.82 -7.95
N GLY A 62 -5.73 5.33 -8.04
CA GLY A 62 -4.77 5.44 -6.95
C GLY A 62 -4.21 4.09 -6.51
N LEU A 63 -3.62 4.09 -5.31
CA LEU A 63 -3.20 2.86 -4.63
C LEU A 63 -4.30 2.45 -3.65
N VAL A 64 -4.60 1.16 -3.57
CA VAL A 64 -5.62 0.61 -2.69
C VAL A 64 -4.95 -0.31 -1.68
N PHE A 65 -5.19 -0.06 -0.40
CA PHE A 65 -4.75 -0.92 0.69
C PHE A 65 -5.96 -1.55 1.39
N PRO A 66 -6.24 -2.84 1.13
CA PRO A 66 -7.31 -3.57 1.81
C PRO A 66 -6.82 -4.12 3.15
N TRP A 67 -7.60 -3.87 4.21
CA TRP A 67 -7.31 -4.34 5.56
C TRP A 67 -8.60 -4.68 6.32
N LYS A 68 -8.71 -5.93 6.80
CA LYS A 68 -9.86 -6.43 7.60
C LYS A 68 -11.24 -6.03 7.04
N GLY A 69 -11.41 -6.13 5.71
CA GLY A 69 -12.66 -5.81 5.03
C GLY A 69 -12.93 -4.31 4.81
N LYS A 70 -11.97 -3.44 5.11
CA LYS A 70 -11.99 -2.01 4.76
C LYS A 70 -10.93 -1.72 3.71
N GLU A 71 -11.24 -0.82 2.79
CA GLU A 71 -10.27 -0.34 1.80
C GLU A 71 -9.86 1.08 2.13
N THR A 72 -8.54 1.32 2.14
CA THR A 72 -7.97 2.66 2.19
C THR A 72 -7.41 3.02 0.82
N ARG A 73 -7.86 4.15 0.26
CA ARG A 73 -7.38 4.63 -1.04
C ARG A 73 -6.40 5.79 -0.86
N ILE A 74 -5.23 5.66 -1.50
CA ILE A 74 -4.16 6.64 -1.50
C ILE A 74 -4.15 7.33 -2.86
N THR A 75 -4.54 8.60 -2.88
CA THR A 75 -4.64 9.43 -4.10
C THR A 75 -3.55 10.50 -4.20
N ARG A 76 -2.59 10.49 -3.26
CA ARG A 76 -1.41 11.36 -3.26
C ARG A 76 -0.23 10.63 -2.62
N VAL A 77 0.97 10.87 -3.14
CA VAL A 77 2.25 10.38 -2.58
C VAL A 77 3.26 11.53 -2.51
N PRO A 78 4.20 11.51 -1.54
CA PRO A 78 4.33 10.54 -0.45
C PRO A 78 3.17 10.64 0.55
N ALA A 79 2.89 9.55 1.24
CA ALA A 79 1.81 9.46 2.22
C ALA A 79 2.19 8.55 3.39
N LYS A 80 1.75 8.92 4.60
CA LYS A 80 1.76 8.07 5.79
C LYS A 80 0.32 7.92 6.27
N ILE A 81 -0.13 6.69 6.43
CA ILE A 81 -1.48 6.34 6.87
C ILE A 81 -1.36 5.51 8.14
N GLU A 82 -2.12 5.89 9.17
CA GLU A 82 -2.22 5.16 10.43
C GLU A 82 -3.64 4.63 10.55
N ILE A 83 -3.77 3.30 10.55
CA ILE A 83 -5.07 2.62 10.61
C ILE A 83 -5.18 2.00 12.00
N PRO A 84 -6.22 2.33 12.78
CA PRO A 84 -6.46 1.66 14.06
C PRO A 84 -6.58 0.16 13.86
N ARG A 85 -5.93 -0.61 14.74
CA ARG A 85 -5.88 -2.07 14.65
C ARG A 85 -7.25 -2.77 14.77
#